data_AF-A0A0D1EID9-F1
#
_entry.id   AF-A0A0D1EID9-F1
#
_cell.length_a   1.000
_cell.length_b   1.000
_cell.length_c   1.000
_cell.angle_alpha   90.00
_cell.angle_beta   90.00
_cell.angle_gamma   90.00
#
_symmetry.space_group_name_H-M   'P 1'
#
loop_
_entity.id
_entity.type
_entity.pdbx_description
1 polymer ?
#
loop_
_entity_poly.entity_id
_entity_poly.type
_entity_poly.pdbx_seq_one_letter_code
_entity_poly.pdbx_strand_id
1 'polypeptide(L)'
;MTADPPRMILHLGAPKCGSSALQTALSRHPVLTDTDGRRYEYSALLRGEHLIAGRPIASAAGTSPYGYLSWPNFKAGDMSSPVFPAFEKALDRATRIGRIPILSSEGWLVRHNAFGKVLAKLGHPRIDVVAFLRPPADWANAAFWQWGVWTAGTMDRWLAHGRLPFTFGTDLERWSAIPGVRIRFGRSQPDVVARFAGLYGLDLSTGIDSNRSVPAALIEILLRNRHLRPSGHGPVVDFAFGRWCPPAQGERPWAIEPRHGERLRHVLERERAALLRIGSEDEKADLLADPSWTETSPSLRTPFIPGVDRCSPEAFRTLCHSLDAGLSAAARAARKRLPPLPPAPTHARATGSEWDEAIVARLDTLTELDALIRRPSVWTRARLAHAIWDHRRSSRSR
;
A
#
# COMPACT_ATOMS: atom_id res chain seq x y z
N MET A 1 8.60 -29.58 -12.20
CA MET A 1 9.82 -28.97 -12.77
C MET A 1 10.02 -27.63 -12.12
N THR A 2 10.94 -27.50 -11.17
CA THR A 2 11.22 -26.23 -10.49
C THR A 2 12.08 -25.38 -11.43
N ALA A 3 11.48 -24.35 -12.03
CA ALA A 3 12.24 -23.34 -12.76
C ALA A 3 13.32 -22.74 -11.84
N ASP A 4 14.50 -22.43 -12.39
CA ASP A 4 15.58 -21.80 -11.61
C ASP A 4 15.06 -20.59 -10.82
N PRO A 5 15.51 -20.41 -9.57
CA PRO A 5 15.07 -19.29 -8.74
C PRO A 5 15.51 -17.96 -9.35
N PRO A 6 14.70 -16.89 -9.19
CA PRO A 6 15.09 -15.56 -9.66
C PRO A 6 16.29 -15.05 -8.85
N ARG A 7 17.12 -14.20 -9.46
CA ARG A 7 18.18 -13.47 -8.76
C ARG A 7 17.63 -12.32 -7.91
N MET A 8 16.41 -11.87 -8.18
CA MET A 8 15.72 -10.80 -7.46
C MET A 8 14.21 -10.85 -7.71
N ILE A 9 13.44 -10.38 -6.73
CA ILE A 9 11.98 -10.20 -6.86
C ILE A 9 11.65 -8.71 -6.76
N LEU A 10 10.95 -8.20 -7.76
CA LEU A 10 10.42 -6.84 -7.83
C LEU A 10 8.91 -6.85 -7.69
N HIS A 11 8.40 -6.45 -6.54
CA HIS A 11 6.98 -6.19 -6.39
C HIS A 11 6.65 -4.75 -6.83
N LEU A 12 5.96 -4.63 -7.96
CA LEU A 12 5.70 -3.33 -8.63
C LEU A 12 4.32 -2.74 -8.34
N GLY A 13 3.53 -3.38 -7.48
CA GLY A 13 2.17 -2.94 -7.18
C GLY A 13 1.12 -3.96 -7.62
N ALA A 14 0.01 -3.56 -8.26
CA ALA A 14 -0.34 -2.20 -8.70
C ALA A 14 -0.85 -1.32 -7.54
N PRO A 15 -0.85 0.03 -7.68
CA PRO A 15 -1.33 0.88 -6.61
C PRO A 15 -2.78 0.56 -6.24
N LYS A 16 -3.12 0.71 -4.96
CA LYS A 16 -4.44 0.33 -4.40
C LYS A 16 -4.77 -1.15 -4.49
N CYS A 17 -3.82 -2.02 -4.84
CA CYS A 17 -4.05 -3.46 -4.96
C CYS A 17 -3.40 -4.24 -3.81
N GLY A 18 -3.37 -3.68 -2.59
CA GLY A 18 -2.90 -4.37 -1.38
C GLY A 18 -1.39 -4.26 -1.09
N SER A 19 -0.64 -3.53 -1.90
CA SER A 19 0.81 -3.35 -1.74
C SER A 19 1.26 -2.87 -0.36
N SER A 20 0.51 -1.99 0.32
CA SER A 20 0.82 -1.59 1.71
C SER A 20 0.72 -2.76 2.71
N ALA A 21 -0.20 -3.70 2.51
CA ALA A 21 -0.32 -4.90 3.34
C ALA A 21 0.92 -5.80 3.15
N LEU A 22 1.30 -6.04 1.90
CA LEU A 22 2.51 -6.82 1.58
C LEU A 22 3.78 -6.15 2.10
N GLN A 23 3.94 -4.84 1.91
CA GLN A 23 5.07 -4.08 2.44
C GLN A 23 5.12 -4.12 3.98
N THR A 24 3.95 -4.11 4.64
CA THR A 24 3.86 -4.28 6.10
C THR A 24 4.33 -5.66 6.53
N ALA A 25 3.83 -6.73 5.90
CA ALA A 25 4.23 -8.09 6.18
C ALA A 25 5.74 -8.30 5.96
N LEU A 26 6.27 -7.87 4.81
CA LEU A 26 7.69 -7.93 4.48
C LEU A 26 8.55 -7.07 5.43
N SER A 27 8.04 -5.93 5.90
CA SER A 27 8.76 -5.12 6.88
C SER A 27 8.83 -5.77 8.25
N ARG A 28 7.78 -6.51 8.66
CA ARG A 28 7.72 -7.25 9.92
C ARG A 28 8.57 -8.53 9.87
N HIS A 29 8.58 -9.20 8.72
CA HIS A 29 9.33 -10.43 8.47
C HIS A 29 10.35 -10.24 7.33
N PRO A 30 11.39 -9.40 7.52
CA PRO A 30 12.26 -8.99 6.42
C PRO A 30 13.32 -10.03 6.03
N VAL A 31 13.40 -11.16 6.73
CA VAL A 31 14.26 -12.30 6.38
C VAL A 31 13.34 -13.52 6.35
N LEU A 32 13.29 -14.19 5.20
CA LEU A 32 12.38 -15.30 4.95
C LEU A 32 13.17 -16.49 4.42
N THR A 33 12.57 -17.67 4.54
CA THR A 33 13.10 -18.91 3.98
C THR A 33 11.96 -19.63 3.28
N ASP A 34 12.19 -20.17 2.08
CA ASP A 34 11.21 -21.02 1.41
C ASP A 34 11.26 -22.49 1.90
N THR A 35 10.34 -23.31 1.42
CA THR A 35 10.27 -24.76 1.72
C THR A 35 11.51 -25.54 1.31
N ASP A 36 12.30 -25.02 0.35
CA ASP A 36 13.54 -25.63 -0.13
C ASP A 36 14.78 -25.12 0.63
N GLY A 37 14.60 -24.27 1.65
CA GLY A 37 15.68 -23.67 2.43
C GLY A 37 16.37 -22.47 1.77
N ARG A 38 15.88 -21.98 0.62
CA ARG A 38 16.42 -20.75 0.00
C ARG A 38 16.04 -19.56 0.85
N ARG A 39 16.96 -18.61 0.97
CA ARG A 39 16.82 -17.44 1.85
C ARG A 39 16.50 -16.20 1.04
N TYR A 40 15.55 -15.42 1.53
CA TYR A 40 15.11 -14.17 0.94
C TYR A 40 15.33 -13.03 1.94
N GLU A 41 15.51 -11.82 1.43
CA GLU A 41 15.64 -10.64 2.27
C GLU A 41 14.92 -9.45 1.65
N TYR A 42 14.02 -8.86 2.42
CA TYR A 42 13.39 -7.61 2.05
C TYR A 42 14.37 -6.45 2.24
N SER A 43 14.31 -5.48 1.32
CA SER A 43 15.16 -4.28 1.34
C SER A 43 14.32 -3.01 1.12
N ALA A 44 14.82 -1.88 1.59
CA ALA A 44 14.22 -0.57 1.37
C ALA A 44 15.29 0.54 1.34
N LEU A 45 14.93 1.73 0.87
CA LEU A 45 15.77 2.93 0.97
C LEU A 45 15.20 3.88 2.02
N LEU A 46 15.85 3.95 3.17
CA LEU A 46 15.51 4.89 4.23
C LEU A 46 15.88 6.31 3.79
N ARG A 47 14.90 7.23 3.88
CA ARG A 47 15.03 8.65 3.45
C ARG A 47 15.49 8.80 1.99
N GLY A 48 15.26 7.79 1.15
CA GLY A 48 15.62 7.80 -0.26
C GLY A 48 17.09 7.56 -0.58
N GLU A 49 17.96 7.41 0.43
CA GLU A 49 19.42 7.39 0.23
C GLU A 49 20.12 6.21 0.87
N HIS A 50 19.57 5.68 1.97
CA HIS A 50 20.26 4.67 2.76
C HIS A 50 19.60 3.32 2.55
N LEU A 51 20.28 2.45 1.79
CA LEU A 51 19.88 1.05 1.68
C LEU A 51 19.88 0.43 3.06
N ILE A 52 18.77 -0.21 3.41
CA ILE A 52 18.62 -1.05 4.59
C ILE A 52 17.99 -2.37 4.14
N ALA A 53 18.45 -3.48 4.71
CA ALA A 53 17.98 -4.82 4.35
C ALA A 53 17.88 -5.72 5.59
N GLY A 54 16.89 -6.62 5.60
CA GLY A 54 16.72 -7.60 6.67
C GLY A 54 16.26 -6.99 7.99
N ARG A 55 16.72 -7.55 9.11
CA ARG A 55 16.22 -7.25 10.47
C ARG A 55 16.11 -5.75 10.83
N PRO A 56 17.03 -4.85 10.42
CA PRO A 56 16.89 -3.41 10.66
C PRO A 56 15.60 -2.79 10.10
N ILE A 57 14.99 -3.38 9.06
CA ILE A 57 13.74 -2.88 8.47
C ILE A 57 12.61 -2.89 9.48
N ALA A 58 12.45 -3.97 10.26
CA ALA A 58 11.36 -4.07 11.24
C ALA A 58 11.40 -2.92 12.26
N SER A 59 12.61 -2.55 12.69
CA SER A 59 12.83 -1.43 13.61
C SER A 59 12.51 -0.08 12.97
N ALA A 60 12.99 0.17 11.74
CA ALA A 60 12.70 1.43 11.04
C ALA A 60 11.22 1.54 10.63
N ALA A 61 10.58 0.44 10.23
CA ALA A 61 9.15 0.39 9.90
C ALA A 61 8.27 0.75 11.11
N GLY A 62 8.67 0.32 12.33
CA GLY A 62 8.00 0.72 13.56
C GLY A 62 8.02 2.23 13.86
N THR A 63 8.92 2.99 13.21
CA THR A 63 8.99 4.46 13.33
C THR A 63 8.25 5.18 12.19
N SER A 64 7.91 4.45 11.12
CA SER A 64 7.20 4.97 9.96
C SER A 64 5.74 5.23 10.30
N PRO A 65 5.14 6.38 9.91
CA PRO A 65 3.71 6.62 10.09
C PRO A 65 2.85 5.61 9.31
N TYR A 66 3.41 4.92 8.31
CA TYR A 66 2.73 3.91 7.51
C TYR A 66 2.83 2.50 8.09
N GLY A 67 3.72 2.27 9.06
CA GLY A 67 3.98 0.93 9.64
C GLY A 67 4.82 0.00 8.74
N TYR A 68 5.31 0.50 7.62
CA TYR A 68 6.19 -0.23 6.69
C TYR A 68 7.23 0.71 6.07
N LEU A 69 8.22 0.10 5.40
CA LEU A 69 9.15 0.79 4.50
C LEU A 69 9.03 0.21 3.10
N SER A 70 9.29 1.03 2.11
CA SER A 70 9.29 0.67 0.69
C SER A 70 10.44 1.36 -0.02
N TRP A 71 10.66 1.00 -1.28
CA TRP A 71 11.56 1.74 -2.14
C TRP A 71 10.88 3.01 -2.66
N PRO A 72 11.61 4.14 -2.74
CA PRO A 72 11.08 5.39 -3.23
C PRO A 72 10.78 5.32 -4.73
N ASN A 73 9.83 6.13 -5.15
CA ASN A 73 9.61 6.43 -6.56
C ASN A 73 10.66 7.42 -7.06
N PHE A 74 10.84 7.43 -8.37
CA PHE A 74 11.69 8.40 -9.07
C PHE A 74 10.93 8.99 -10.27
N LYS A 75 11.39 10.17 -10.69
CA LYS A 75 10.79 10.88 -11.83
C LYS A 75 10.97 10.07 -13.11
N ALA A 76 9.99 10.10 -14.00
CA ALA A 76 10.12 9.43 -15.29
C ALA A 76 11.34 10.00 -16.04
N GLY A 77 12.19 9.12 -16.58
CA GLY A 77 13.42 9.51 -17.29
C GLY A 77 14.62 9.89 -16.41
N ASP A 78 14.46 10.01 -15.08
CA ASP A 78 15.56 10.34 -14.18
C ASP A 78 16.45 9.12 -13.92
N MET A 79 17.38 8.86 -14.84
CA MET A 79 18.40 7.81 -14.71
C MET A 79 19.49 8.12 -13.68
N SER A 80 19.51 9.34 -13.12
CA SER A 80 20.46 9.77 -12.09
C SER A 80 19.97 9.48 -10.67
N SER A 81 18.73 8.98 -10.54
CA SER A 81 18.11 8.68 -9.26
C SER A 81 19.00 7.78 -8.39
N PRO A 82 19.11 8.05 -7.07
CA PRO A 82 19.85 7.19 -6.13
C PRO A 82 19.27 5.77 -6.03
N VAL A 83 18.06 5.55 -6.57
CA VAL A 83 17.42 4.23 -6.65
C VAL A 83 18.29 3.24 -7.43
N PHE A 84 18.90 3.62 -8.56
CA PHE A 84 19.61 2.65 -9.40
C PHE A 84 20.93 2.18 -8.79
N PRO A 85 21.82 3.06 -8.28
CA PRO A 85 23.01 2.61 -7.56
C PRO A 85 22.65 1.79 -6.32
N ALA A 86 21.55 2.11 -5.64
CA ALA A 86 21.10 1.32 -4.48
C ALA A 86 20.54 -0.05 -4.89
N PHE A 87 19.83 -0.13 -6.02
CA PHE A 87 19.30 -1.36 -6.59
C PHE A 87 20.43 -2.34 -6.90
N GLU A 88 21.47 -1.88 -7.58
CA GLU A 88 22.66 -2.68 -7.89
C GLU A 88 23.34 -3.17 -6.60
N LYS A 89 23.51 -2.27 -5.61
CA LYS A 89 24.06 -2.63 -4.29
C LYS A 89 23.21 -3.67 -3.55
N ALA A 90 21.88 -3.61 -3.66
CA ALA A 90 20.99 -4.58 -3.05
C ALA A 90 21.18 -5.97 -3.67
N LEU A 91 21.26 -6.06 -5.00
CA LEU A 91 21.53 -7.30 -5.74
C LEU A 91 22.90 -7.90 -5.37
N ASP A 92 23.94 -7.08 -5.40
CA ASP A 92 25.31 -7.47 -5.09
C ASP A 92 25.46 -7.99 -3.67
N ARG A 93 24.89 -7.25 -2.71
CA ARG A 93 24.91 -7.65 -1.31
C ARG A 93 24.20 -8.98 -1.12
N ALA A 94 22.98 -9.11 -1.63
CA ALA A 94 22.16 -10.31 -1.47
C ALA A 94 22.85 -11.53 -2.10
N THR A 95 23.44 -11.38 -3.28
CA THR A 95 24.25 -12.41 -3.94
C THR A 95 25.41 -12.87 -3.03
N ARG A 96 26.18 -11.93 -2.47
CA ARG A 96 27.36 -12.23 -1.62
C ARG A 96 27.01 -13.04 -0.38
N ILE A 97 25.82 -12.81 0.19
CA ILE A 97 25.35 -13.51 1.39
C ILE A 97 24.45 -14.72 1.07
N GLY A 98 24.33 -15.10 -0.20
CA GLY A 98 23.50 -16.22 -0.66
C GLY A 98 22.02 -16.02 -0.31
N ARG A 99 21.45 -14.87 -0.72
CA ARG A 99 20.03 -14.53 -0.54
C ARG A 99 19.43 -13.92 -1.81
N ILE A 100 18.12 -14.06 -1.96
CA ILE A 100 17.32 -13.41 -3.02
C ILE A 100 16.71 -12.11 -2.45
N PRO A 101 17.05 -10.93 -2.98
CA PRO A 101 16.49 -9.67 -2.51
C PRO A 101 15.06 -9.47 -3.03
N ILE A 102 14.20 -8.98 -2.14
CA ILE A 102 12.83 -8.53 -2.45
C ILE A 102 12.81 -7.00 -2.35
N LEU A 103 12.38 -6.34 -3.43
CA LEU A 103 12.22 -4.89 -3.52
C LEU A 103 10.77 -4.57 -3.86
N SER A 104 10.22 -3.50 -3.29
CA SER A 104 8.80 -3.18 -3.43
C SER A 104 8.56 -1.69 -3.61
N SER A 105 7.93 -1.31 -4.72
CA SER A 105 7.44 0.04 -4.97
C SER A 105 6.35 0.08 -6.05
N GLU A 106 5.16 0.58 -5.70
CA GLU A 106 4.00 0.65 -6.61
C GLU A 106 4.23 1.57 -7.82
N GLY A 107 5.04 2.62 -7.67
CA GLY A 107 5.24 3.58 -8.76
C GLY A 107 6.29 3.16 -9.77
N TRP A 108 6.91 1.98 -9.60
CA TRP A 108 7.84 1.41 -10.57
C TRP A 108 7.15 0.70 -11.73
N LEU A 109 5.86 0.36 -11.61
CA LEU A 109 5.08 -0.28 -12.68
C LEU A 109 5.22 0.46 -14.02
N VAL A 110 5.06 1.79 -13.99
CA VAL A 110 5.18 2.69 -15.14
C VAL A 110 6.63 3.11 -15.46
N ARG A 111 7.64 2.35 -15.01
CA ARG A 111 9.08 2.67 -15.15
C ARG A 111 9.89 1.59 -15.87
N HIS A 112 9.21 0.67 -16.59
CA HIS A 112 9.83 -0.40 -17.38
C HIS A 112 11.03 0.07 -18.22
N ASN A 113 10.92 1.18 -18.96
CA ASN A 113 12.01 1.71 -19.79
C ASN A 113 13.30 2.02 -19.00
N ALA A 114 13.17 2.55 -17.78
CA ALA A 114 14.33 2.88 -16.96
C ALA A 114 14.98 1.61 -16.40
N PHE A 115 14.15 0.68 -15.90
CA PHE A 115 14.63 -0.62 -15.42
C PHE A 115 15.22 -1.47 -16.55
N GLY A 116 14.66 -1.48 -17.76
CA GLY A 116 15.22 -2.20 -18.90
C GLY A 116 16.66 -1.81 -19.19
N LYS A 117 16.99 -0.51 -19.11
CA LYS A 117 18.37 -0.02 -19.26
C LYS A 117 19.29 -0.50 -18.14
N VAL A 118 18.82 -0.51 -16.89
CA VAL A 118 19.60 -0.98 -15.74
C VAL A 118 19.83 -2.49 -15.80
N LEU A 119 18.79 -3.25 -16.13
CA LEU A 119 18.88 -4.70 -16.27
C LEU A 119 19.78 -5.11 -17.43
N ALA A 120 19.76 -4.37 -18.55
CA ALA A 120 20.71 -4.58 -19.64
C ALA A 120 22.16 -4.39 -19.21
N LYS A 121 22.46 -3.32 -18.45
CA LYS A 121 23.81 -3.09 -17.87
C LYS A 121 24.25 -4.21 -16.93
N LEU A 122 23.30 -4.86 -16.26
CA LEU A 122 23.54 -5.99 -15.37
C LEU A 122 23.58 -7.35 -16.09
N GLY A 123 23.54 -7.37 -17.43
CA GLY A 123 23.57 -8.60 -18.22
C GLY A 123 22.28 -9.40 -18.19
N HIS A 124 21.13 -8.73 -18.06
CA HIS A 124 19.79 -9.34 -18.06
C HIS A 124 19.64 -10.45 -17.00
N PRO A 125 19.87 -10.15 -15.70
CA PRO A 125 19.67 -11.15 -14.66
C PRO A 125 18.23 -11.66 -14.66
N ARG A 126 18.03 -12.93 -14.29
CA ARG A 126 16.69 -13.49 -14.10
C ARG A 126 15.99 -12.79 -12.95
N ILE A 127 14.89 -12.10 -13.21
CA ILE A 127 14.14 -11.33 -12.22
C ILE A 127 12.67 -11.67 -12.33
N ASP A 128 12.03 -11.85 -11.19
CA ASP A 128 10.59 -11.90 -11.13
C ASP A 128 10.03 -10.49 -10.90
N VAL A 129 9.08 -10.10 -11.73
CA VAL A 129 8.26 -8.91 -11.57
C VAL A 129 6.87 -9.35 -11.13
N VAL A 130 6.49 -8.98 -9.91
CA VAL A 130 5.24 -9.40 -9.26
C VAL A 130 4.28 -8.24 -9.17
N ALA A 131 3.04 -8.45 -9.60
CA ALA A 131 1.96 -7.48 -9.44
C ALA A 131 0.64 -8.14 -9.01
N PHE A 132 0.01 -7.60 -7.97
CA PHE A 132 -1.37 -7.93 -7.62
C PHE A 132 -2.33 -6.88 -8.18
N LEU A 133 -3.48 -7.33 -8.67
CA LEU A 133 -4.37 -6.52 -9.48
C LEU A 133 -5.78 -6.45 -8.90
N ARG A 134 -6.47 -5.34 -9.18
CA ARG A 134 -7.90 -5.15 -8.95
C ARG A 134 -8.58 -4.89 -10.29
N PRO A 135 -9.83 -5.35 -10.49
CA PRO A 135 -10.65 -4.92 -11.61
C PRO A 135 -10.70 -3.38 -11.68
N PRO A 136 -10.82 -2.78 -12.88
CA PRO A 136 -10.78 -1.32 -13.02
C PRO A 136 -11.83 -0.57 -12.21
N ALA A 137 -13.04 -1.12 -12.06
CA ALA A 137 -14.11 -0.48 -11.27
C ALA A 137 -13.76 -0.44 -9.77
N ASP A 138 -13.38 -1.57 -9.18
CA ASP A 138 -12.94 -1.65 -7.78
C ASP A 138 -11.70 -0.80 -7.51
N TRP A 139 -10.76 -0.81 -8.45
CA TRP A 139 -9.59 0.05 -8.38
C TRP A 139 -9.98 1.53 -8.41
N ALA A 140 -10.82 1.93 -9.36
CA ALA A 140 -11.27 3.32 -9.51
C ALA A 140 -12.00 3.78 -8.24
N ASN A 141 -12.85 2.95 -7.66
CA ASN A 141 -13.49 3.23 -6.39
C ASN A 141 -12.46 3.46 -5.27
N ALA A 142 -11.53 2.52 -5.09
CA ALA A 142 -10.50 2.62 -4.05
C ALA A 142 -9.59 3.84 -4.25
N ALA A 143 -9.19 4.13 -5.49
CA ALA A 143 -8.36 5.27 -5.85
C ALA A 143 -9.11 6.60 -5.65
N PHE A 144 -10.40 6.67 -5.96
CA PHE A 144 -11.22 7.84 -5.69
C PHE A 144 -11.28 8.17 -4.21
N TRP A 145 -11.61 7.19 -3.36
CA TRP A 145 -11.70 7.43 -1.91
C TRP A 145 -10.36 7.79 -1.28
N GLN A 146 -9.25 7.29 -1.82
CA GLN A 146 -7.93 7.62 -1.30
C GLN A 146 -7.36 8.93 -1.86
N TRP A 147 -7.68 9.31 -3.10
CA TRP A 147 -7.06 10.44 -3.80
C TRP A 147 -8.07 11.42 -4.40
N GLY A 148 -9.06 10.90 -5.13
CA GLY A 148 -10.01 11.68 -5.91
C GLY A 148 -10.92 12.57 -5.07
N VAL A 149 -11.54 12.04 -4.01
CA VAL A 149 -12.46 12.79 -3.14
C VAL A 149 -11.78 14.02 -2.51
N TRP A 150 -10.47 13.95 -2.27
CA TRP A 150 -9.69 15.03 -1.66
C TRP A 150 -9.35 16.18 -2.61
N THR A 151 -9.49 15.97 -3.93
CA THR A 151 -9.00 16.91 -4.97
C THR A 151 -10.06 17.31 -5.99
N ALA A 152 -11.02 16.43 -6.31
CA ALA A 152 -12.05 16.66 -7.32
C ALA A 152 -13.46 16.70 -6.74
N GLY A 153 -13.66 16.22 -5.51
CA GLY A 153 -14.94 16.17 -4.81
C GLY A 153 -15.88 15.04 -5.29
N THR A 154 -16.01 14.85 -6.62
CA THR A 154 -16.92 13.85 -7.22
C THR A 154 -16.19 12.88 -8.16
N MET A 155 -16.74 11.68 -8.32
CA MET A 155 -16.22 10.65 -9.24
C MET A 155 -16.21 11.16 -10.68
N ASP A 156 -17.29 11.79 -11.15
CA ASP A 156 -17.36 12.34 -12.51
C ASP A 156 -16.24 13.34 -12.78
N ARG A 157 -16.05 14.31 -11.87
CA ARG A 157 -14.97 15.30 -12.00
C ARG A 157 -13.62 14.60 -11.98
N TRP A 158 -13.41 13.64 -11.08
CA TRP A 158 -12.14 12.94 -10.99
C TRP A 158 -11.81 12.16 -12.27
N LEU A 159 -12.79 11.46 -12.84
CA LEU A 159 -12.64 10.75 -14.11
C LEU A 159 -12.45 11.73 -15.29
N ALA A 160 -13.21 12.82 -15.37
CA ALA A 160 -13.16 13.79 -16.48
C ALA A 160 -11.76 14.40 -16.71
N HIS A 161 -10.96 14.58 -15.66
CA HIS A 161 -9.59 15.13 -15.76
C HIS A 161 -8.54 14.15 -16.34
N GLY A 162 -8.96 13.07 -17.02
CA GLY A 162 -8.06 12.05 -17.56
C GLY A 162 -7.29 11.25 -16.49
N ARG A 163 -7.69 11.35 -15.22
CA ARG A 163 -6.96 10.79 -14.06
C ARG A 163 -7.33 9.34 -13.75
N LEU A 164 -7.61 8.53 -14.77
CA LEU A 164 -7.65 7.09 -14.60
C LEU A 164 -6.34 6.48 -15.13
N PRO A 165 -5.21 6.59 -14.39
CA PRO A 165 -3.92 6.02 -14.78
C PRO A 165 -3.90 4.49 -14.57
N PHE A 166 -4.95 3.82 -15.01
CA PHE A 166 -5.05 2.37 -14.98
C PHE A 166 -4.48 1.84 -16.30
N THR A 167 -3.19 1.51 -16.27
CA THR A 167 -2.41 0.96 -17.39
C THR A 167 -1.70 -0.33 -16.98
N PHE A 168 -2.27 -1.08 -16.04
CA PHE A 168 -1.55 -2.14 -15.36
C PHE A 168 -1.19 -3.31 -16.28
N GLY A 169 -2.13 -3.77 -17.11
CA GLY A 169 -1.87 -4.86 -18.05
C GLY A 169 -0.88 -4.43 -19.13
N THR A 170 -1.08 -3.22 -19.69
CA THR A 170 -0.21 -2.69 -20.75
C THR A 170 1.20 -2.38 -20.26
N ASP A 171 1.39 -1.91 -19.02
CA ASP A 171 2.73 -1.72 -18.46
C ASP A 171 3.40 -3.04 -18.07
N LEU A 172 2.66 -4.03 -17.55
CA LEU A 172 3.20 -5.37 -17.32
C LEU A 172 3.62 -6.06 -18.63
N GLU A 173 2.89 -5.83 -19.72
CA GLU A 173 3.29 -6.31 -21.04
C GLU A 173 4.63 -5.72 -21.47
N ARG A 174 4.87 -4.43 -21.22
CA ARG A 174 6.17 -3.79 -21.48
C ARG A 174 7.28 -4.31 -20.57
N TRP A 175 6.97 -4.64 -19.31
CA TRP A 175 7.92 -5.34 -18.44
C TRP A 175 8.28 -6.73 -18.97
N SER A 176 7.30 -7.47 -19.51
CA SER A 176 7.50 -8.82 -20.05
C SER A 176 8.45 -8.86 -21.25
N ALA A 177 8.54 -7.75 -21.99
CA ALA A 177 9.42 -7.61 -23.14
C ALA A 177 10.90 -7.39 -22.76
N ILE A 178 11.22 -7.17 -21.47
CA ILE A 178 12.61 -6.96 -21.02
C ILE A 178 13.29 -8.33 -20.86
N PRO A 179 14.45 -8.58 -21.51
CA PRO A 179 15.13 -9.86 -21.38
C PRO A 179 15.53 -10.14 -19.92
N GLY A 180 15.30 -11.39 -19.50
CA GLY A 180 15.53 -11.86 -18.12
C GLY A 180 14.37 -11.60 -17.16
N VAL A 181 13.32 -10.86 -17.55
CA VAL A 181 12.15 -10.62 -16.71
C VAL A 181 11.11 -11.73 -16.90
N ARG A 182 10.66 -12.30 -15.78
CA ARG A 182 9.47 -13.15 -15.70
C ARG A 182 8.37 -12.39 -14.98
N ILE A 183 7.20 -12.27 -15.62
CA ILE A 183 6.03 -11.66 -14.98
C ILE A 183 5.33 -12.70 -14.10
N ARG A 184 4.86 -12.26 -12.94
CA ARG A 184 3.94 -12.98 -12.07
C ARG A 184 2.81 -12.02 -11.70
N PHE A 185 1.57 -12.38 -11.94
CA PHE A 185 0.45 -11.57 -11.48
C PHE A 185 -0.69 -12.40 -10.93
N GLY A 186 -1.56 -11.76 -10.15
CA GLY A 186 -2.75 -12.39 -9.61
C GLY A 186 -3.70 -11.38 -9.00
N ARG A 187 -4.85 -11.86 -8.52
CA ARG A 187 -5.84 -11.00 -7.87
C ARG A 187 -5.32 -10.47 -6.53
N SER A 188 -5.70 -9.25 -6.19
CA SER A 188 -5.37 -8.64 -4.91
C SER A 188 -6.27 -9.05 -3.74
N GLN A 189 -7.29 -9.86 -4.00
CA GLN A 189 -8.22 -10.38 -2.99
C GLN A 189 -8.18 -11.92 -2.99
N PRO A 190 -8.52 -12.58 -1.87
CA PRO A 190 -8.80 -11.98 -0.56
C PRO A 190 -7.55 -11.48 0.17
N ASP A 191 -6.37 -12.06 -0.12
CA ASP A 191 -5.13 -11.76 0.61
C ASP A 191 -3.90 -11.77 -0.31
N VAL A 192 -3.30 -10.59 -0.53
CA VAL A 192 -2.07 -10.45 -1.32
C VAL A 192 -0.84 -11.05 -0.66
N VAL A 193 -0.79 -11.09 0.67
CA VAL A 193 0.37 -11.57 1.41
C VAL A 193 0.41 -13.08 1.31
N ALA A 194 -0.72 -13.75 1.55
CA ALA A 194 -0.83 -15.20 1.36
C ALA A 194 -0.52 -15.61 -0.08
N ARG A 195 -0.98 -14.85 -1.08
CA ARG A 195 -0.65 -15.11 -2.48
C ARG A 195 0.83 -14.94 -2.78
N PHE A 196 1.44 -13.84 -2.31
CA PHE A 196 2.89 -13.62 -2.48
C PHE A 196 3.69 -14.73 -1.80
N ALA A 197 3.29 -15.14 -0.60
CA ALA A 197 3.88 -16.24 0.14
C ALA A 197 3.81 -17.54 -0.67
N GLY A 198 2.63 -17.86 -1.22
CA GLY A 198 2.40 -19.04 -2.05
C GLY A 198 3.22 -19.08 -3.34
N LEU A 199 3.45 -17.93 -4.00
CA LEU A 199 4.27 -17.87 -5.23
C LEU A 199 5.71 -18.35 -5.02
N TYR A 200 6.23 -18.25 -3.79
CA TYR A 200 7.62 -18.49 -3.44
C TYR A 200 7.80 -19.52 -2.30
N GLY A 201 6.72 -20.17 -1.85
CA GLY A 201 6.76 -21.12 -0.73
C GLY A 201 7.25 -20.52 0.59
N LEU A 202 6.95 -19.25 0.87
CA LEU A 202 7.45 -18.52 2.03
C LEU A 202 6.52 -18.67 3.24
N ASP A 203 7.10 -18.76 4.44
CA ASP A 203 6.36 -18.52 5.68
C ASP A 203 6.21 -17.01 5.91
N LEU A 204 5.18 -16.43 5.29
CA LEU A 204 4.85 -15.01 5.41
C LEU A 204 3.35 -14.86 5.68
N SER A 205 3.01 -14.30 6.83
CA SER A 205 1.62 -14.00 7.21
C SER A 205 1.37 -12.49 7.20
N THR A 206 0.11 -12.11 6.98
CA THR A 206 -0.36 -10.71 7.00
C THR A 206 -0.07 -10.02 8.34
N GLY A 207 -0.08 -10.79 9.44
CA GLY A 207 -0.33 -10.24 10.77
C GLY A 207 -1.66 -9.47 10.80
N ILE A 208 -2.17 -9.18 12.00
CA ILE A 208 -3.49 -8.54 12.24
C ILE A 208 -3.86 -7.48 11.17
N ASP A 209 -4.96 -7.74 10.45
CA ASP A 209 -5.72 -6.93 9.46
C ASP A 209 -5.05 -5.66 8.93
N SER A 210 -4.04 -5.81 8.09
CA SER A 210 -3.31 -4.69 7.47
C SER A 210 -3.93 -4.16 6.17
N ASN A 211 -5.26 -3.98 6.08
CA ASN A 211 -5.86 -3.23 4.96
C ASN A 211 -7.33 -2.82 5.22
N ARG A 212 -7.58 -2.14 6.34
CA ARG A 212 -8.94 -1.70 6.67
C ARG A 212 -9.27 -0.40 5.94
N SER A 213 -10.34 -0.42 5.15
CA SER A 213 -10.93 0.81 4.62
C SER A 213 -11.41 1.68 5.77
N VAL A 214 -11.13 2.98 5.73
CA VAL A 214 -11.71 3.94 6.67
C VAL A 214 -13.24 3.95 6.51
N PRO A 215 -14.01 4.05 7.62
CA PRO A 215 -15.47 4.11 7.54
C PRO A 215 -15.94 5.42 6.89
N ALA A 216 -17.13 5.39 6.26
CA ALA A 216 -17.70 6.57 5.59
C ALA A 216 -17.82 7.78 6.54
N ALA A 217 -18.22 7.56 7.80
CA ALA A 217 -18.29 8.60 8.83
C ALA A 217 -16.94 9.29 9.06
N LEU A 218 -15.83 8.55 9.06
CA LEU A 218 -14.50 9.15 9.22
C LEU A 218 -14.13 9.99 7.99
N ILE A 219 -14.44 9.51 6.78
CA ILE A 219 -14.22 10.29 5.55
C ILE A 219 -15.01 11.61 5.61
N GLU A 220 -16.27 11.57 6.03
CA GLU A 220 -17.11 12.78 6.15
C GLU A 220 -16.51 13.80 7.12
N ILE A 221 -16.08 13.37 8.31
CA ILE A 221 -15.41 14.25 9.30
C ILE A 221 -14.15 14.88 8.69
N LEU A 222 -13.30 14.07 8.05
CA LEU A 222 -12.04 14.54 7.47
C LEU A 222 -12.25 15.51 6.30
N LEU A 223 -13.34 15.35 5.53
CA LEU A 223 -13.67 16.28 4.45
C LEU A 223 -14.14 17.64 4.97
N ARG A 224 -14.88 17.68 6.10
CA ARG A 224 -15.24 18.93 6.77
C ARG A 224 -14.05 19.57 7.49
N ASN A 225 -13.13 18.76 7.99
CA ASN A 225 -12.00 19.18 8.82
C ASN A 225 -10.65 18.98 8.10
N ARG A 226 -10.46 19.70 6.98
CA ARG A 226 -9.32 19.51 6.06
C ARG A 226 -7.94 19.70 6.68
N HIS A 227 -7.80 20.36 7.83
CA HIS A 227 -6.52 20.45 8.53
C HIS A 227 -6.02 19.08 9.01
N LEU A 228 -6.93 18.14 9.34
CA LEU A 228 -6.59 16.76 9.72
C LEU A 228 -6.10 15.93 8.52
N ARG A 229 -6.64 16.21 7.33
CA ARG A 229 -6.23 15.58 6.07
C ARG A 229 -6.23 16.58 4.91
N PRO A 230 -5.13 17.33 4.73
CA PRO A 230 -5.09 18.40 3.73
C PRO A 230 -5.17 17.89 2.29
N SER A 231 -4.65 16.69 2.01
CA SER A 231 -4.60 16.12 0.65
C SER A 231 -4.73 14.60 0.64
N GLY A 232 -4.89 14.03 -0.56
CA GLY A 232 -4.87 12.57 -0.78
C GLY A 232 -3.52 11.91 -0.46
N HIS A 233 -2.44 12.68 -0.28
CA HIS A 233 -1.11 12.20 0.07
C HIS A 233 -0.74 12.39 1.54
N GLY A 234 -1.64 12.92 2.37
CA GLY A 234 -1.46 13.04 3.83
C GLY A 234 -2.32 12.08 4.66
N PRO A 235 -2.27 10.75 4.47
CA PRO A 235 -3.17 9.80 5.12
C PRO A 235 -2.76 9.46 6.58
N VAL A 236 -2.01 10.32 7.26
CA VAL A 236 -1.43 9.99 8.59
C VAL A 236 -2.53 9.63 9.60
N VAL A 237 -3.63 10.37 9.58
CA VAL A 237 -4.80 10.11 10.44
C VAL A 237 -5.43 8.76 10.09
N ASP A 238 -5.60 8.44 8.80
CA ASP A 238 -6.11 7.13 8.34
C ASP A 238 -5.27 5.98 8.87
N PHE A 239 -3.93 6.11 8.83
CA PHE A 239 -3.00 5.09 9.32
C PHE A 239 -2.99 4.99 10.85
N ALA A 240 -3.06 6.10 11.57
CA ALA A 240 -3.18 6.10 13.02
C ALA A 240 -4.49 5.43 13.45
N PHE A 241 -5.61 5.78 12.82
CA PHE A 241 -6.90 5.14 13.04
C PHE A 241 -6.82 3.63 12.76
N GLY A 242 -6.38 3.22 11.58
CA GLY A 242 -6.31 1.81 11.21
C GLY A 242 -5.38 0.96 12.09
N ARG A 243 -4.37 1.57 12.72
CA ARG A 243 -3.43 0.91 13.62
C ARG A 243 -4.01 0.65 15.02
N TRP A 244 -4.74 1.62 15.55
CA TRP A 244 -5.15 1.61 16.96
C TRP A 244 -6.61 1.26 17.16
N CYS A 245 -7.47 1.61 16.21
CA CYS A 245 -8.92 1.49 16.37
C CYS A 245 -9.43 0.12 15.85
N PRO A 246 -10.39 -0.50 16.56
CA PRO A 246 -11.11 -1.67 16.04
C PRO A 246 -11.92 -1.29 14.79
N PRO A 247 -12.28 -2.24 13.91
CA PRO A 247 -13.13 -1.94 12.76
C PRO A 247 -14.41 -1.26 13.20
N ALA A 248 -14.67 -0.06 12.69
CA ALA A 248 -15.99 0.53 12.81
C ALA A 248 -16.93 -0.22 11.86
N GLN A 249 -18.09 -0.64 12.35
CA GLN A 249 -19.11 -1.25 11.52
C GLN A 249 -19.64 -0.21 10.52
N GLY A 250 -19.91 -0.65 9.29
CA GLY A 250 -20.43 0.20 8.23
C GLY A 250 -20.10 -0.33 6.84
N GLU A 251 -20.91 0.05 5.86
CA GLU A 251 -20.63 -0.28 4.46
C GLU A 251 -19.40 0.48 3.97
N ARG A 252 -18.60 -0.17 3.12
CA ARG A 252 -17.49 0.48 2.44
C ARG A 252 -18.07 1.51 1.46
N PRO A 253 -17.55 2.74 1.43
CA PRO A 253 -18.06 3.75 0.53
C PRO A 253 -17.84 3.33 -0.93
N TRP A 254 -18.86 3.56 -1.75
CA TRP A 254 -18.86 3.23 -3.17
C TRP A 254 -19.18 4.49 -4.00
N ALA A 255 -18.44 4.75 -5.06
CA ALA A 255 -18.61 5.98 -5.86
C ALA A 255 -18.88 5.71 -7.35
N ILE A 256 -18.85 4.44 -7.77
CA ILE A 256 -19.02 4.07 -9.18
C ILE A 256 -20.51 3.88 -9.46
N GLU A 257 -21.10 4.87 -10.12
CA GLU A 257 -22.45 4.80 -10.71
C GLU A 257 -22.49 4.04 -12.06
N PRO A 258 -23.67 3.53 -12.48
CA PRO A 258 -23.85 2.85 -13.77
C PRO A 258 -23.36 3.66 -14.98
N ARG A 259 -23.52 4.99 -14.96
CA ARG A 259 -23.06 5.87 -16.05
C ARG A 259 -21.54 5.82 -16.29
N HIS A 260 -20.75 5.41 -15.30
CA HIS A 260 -19.31 5.24 -15.44
C HIS A 260 -18.92 3.90 -16.10
N GLY A 261 -19.87 2.96 -16.21
CA GLY A 261 -19.63 1.59 -16.64
C GLY A 261 -18.99 1.50 -18.02
N GLU A 262 -19.50 2.24 -18.99
CA GLU A 262 -19.01 2.20 -20.37
C GLU A 262 -17.53 2.61 -20.48
N ARG A 263 -17.16 3.69 -19.79
CA ARG A 263 -15.76 4.15 -19.76
C ARG A 263 -14.84 3.11 -19.10
N LEU A 264 -15.29 2.49 -18.01
CA LEU A 264 -14.51 1.48 -17.30
C LEU A 264 -14.43 0.16 -18.07
N ARG A 265 -15.43 -0.16 -18.88
CA ARG A 265 -15.48 -1.35 -19.75
C ARG A 265 -14.35 -1.33 -20.78
N HIS A 266 -14.17 -0.21 -21.47
CA HIS A 266 -13.06 -0.08 -22.43
C HIS A 266 -11.68 -0.24 -21.78
N VAL A 267 -11.51 0.28 -20.57
CA VAL A 267 -10.27 0.12 -19.80
C VAL A 267 -10.10 -1.35 -19.39
N LEU A 268 -11.17 -1.99 -18.90
CA LEU A 268 -11.15 -3.41 -18.56
C LEU A 268 -10.75 -4.29 -19.74
N GLU A 269 -11.40 -4.12 -20.88
CA GLU A 269 -11.14 -4.92 -22.08
C GLU A 269 -9.68 -4.78 -22.55
N ARG A 270 -9.18 -3.54 -22.64
CA ARG A 270 -7.81 -3.26 -23.06
C ARG A 270 -6.78 -3.90 -22.11
N GLU A 271 -6.95 -3.71 -20.82
CA GLU A 271 -5.97 -4.13 -19.82
C GLU A 271 -6.03 -5.65 -19.59
N ARG A 272 -7.22 -6.24 -19.59
CA ARG A 272 -7.41 -7.69 -19.58
C ARG A 272 -6.75 -8.32 -20.79
N ALA A 273 -6.98 -7.79 -21.99
CA ALA A 273 -6.37 -8.33 -23.20
C ALA A 273 -4.83 -8.34 -23.12
N ALA A 274 -4.22 -7.29 -22.56
CA ALA A 274 -2.77 -7.24 -22.32
C ALA A 274 -2.29 -8.31 -21.32
N LEU A 275 -3.02 -8.49 -20.21
CA LEU A 275 -2.70 -9.52 -19.21
C LEU A 275 -2.80 -10.94 -19.78
N LEU A 276 -3.83 -11.22 -20.59
CA LEU A 276 -4.04 -12.53 -21.21
C LEU A 276 -2.95 -12.90 -22.23
N ARG A 277 -2.26 -11.91 -22.82
CA ARG A 277 -1.13 -12.17 -23.73
C ARG A 277 0.14 -12.61 -23.00
N ILE A 278 0.33 -12.21 -21.74
CA ILE A 278 1.60 -12.38 -21.03
C ILE A 278 1.54 -13.35 -19.85
N GLY A 279 0.35 -13.66 -19.32
CA GLY A 279 0.20 -14.54 -18.17
C GLY A 279 0.43 -16.01 -18.50
N SER A 280 0.79 -16.80 -17.49
CA SER A 280 0.66 -18.26 -17.56
C SER A 280 -0.81 -18.69 -17.50
N GLU A 281 -1.10 -19.95 -17.81
CA GLU A 281 -2.47 -20.48 -17.71
C GLU A 281 -3.03 -20.35 -16.29
N ASP A 282 -2.23 -20.63 -15.26
CA ASP A 282 -2.64 -20.45 -13.85
C ASP A 282 -2.96 -19.00 -13.51
N GLU A 283 -2.18 -18.05 -14.02
CA GLU A 283 -2.36 -16.62 -13.76
C GLU A 283 -3.60 -16.06 -14.47
N LYS A 284 -3.85 -16.52 -15.71
CA LYS A 284 -5.09 -16.21 -16.43
C LYS A 284 -6.30 -16.79 -15.71
N ALA A 285 -6.23 -18.04 -15.27
CA ALA A 285 -7.30 -18.70 -14.54
C ALA A 285 -7.60 -17.99 -13.21
N ASP A 286 -6.57 -17.62 -12.42
CA ASP A 286 -6.79 -16.87 -11.18
C ASP A 286 -7.42 -15.50 -11.46
N LEU A 287 -6.96 -14.77 -12.48
CA LEU A 287 -7.52 -13.47 -12.84
C LEU A 287 -9.01 -13.58 -13.20
N LEU A 288 -9.35 -14.51 -14.08
CA LEU A 288 -10.71 -14.71 -14.59
C LEU A 288 -11.65 -15.38 -13.59
N ALA A 289 -11.14 -15.93 -12.49
CA ALA A 289 -11.95 -16.44 -11.39
C ALA A 289 -12.66 -15.34 -10.58
N ASP A 290 -12.37 -14.06 -10.85
CA ASP A 290 -13.15 -12.92 -10.36
C ASP A 290 -14.02 -12.36 -11.51
N PRO A 291 -15.35 -12.53 -11.45
CA PRO A 291 -16.27 -12.08 -12.50
C PRO A 291 -16.16 -10.59 -12.84
N SER A 292 -15.64 -9.77 -11.94
CA SER A 292 -15.43 -8.34 -12.17
C SER A 292 -14.36 -8.05 -13.24
N TRP A 293 -13.57 -9.06 -13.62
CA TRP A 293 -12.68 -9.00 -14.78
C TRP A 293 -13.36 -9.39 -16.10
N THR A 294 -14.52 -10.03 -16.06
CA THR A 294 -15.28 -10.41 -17.27
C THR A 294 -16.46 -9.50 -17.51
N GLU A 295 -17.16 -9.13 -16.45
CA GLU A 295 -18.38 -8.35 -16.45
C GLU A 295 -18.11 -6.94 -15.93
N THR A 296 -18.61 -5.92 -16.63
CA THR A 296 -18.57 -4.54 -16.15
C THR A 296 -19.82 -4.24 -15.33
N SER A 297 -20.14 -5.11 -14.36
CA SER A 297 -21.30 -4.86 -13.51
C SER A 297 -20.79 -4.23 -12.21
N PRO A 298 -20.90 -2.89 -12.03
CA PRO A 298 -20.84 -2.35 -10.69
C PRO A 298 -22.02 -2.97 -9.95
N SER A 299 -21.76 -4.01 -9.14
CA SER A 299 -22.76 -4.60 -8.26
C SER A 299 -23.59 -3.48 -7.66
N LEU A 300 -24.93 -3.58 -7.72
CA LEU A 300 -25.98 -2.61 -7.34
C LEU A 300 -25.80 -2.04 -5.92
N ARG A 301 -24.69 -1.34 -5.67
CA ARG A 301 -24.35 -0.70 -4.42
C ARG A 301 -24.77 0.75 -4.55
N THR A 302 -25.51 1.22 -3.56
CA THR A 302 -25.87 2.63 -3.46
C THR A 302 -24.58 3.45 -3.39
N PRO A 303 -24.34 4.37 -4.34
CA PRO A 303 -23.20 5.26 -4.27
C PRO A 303 -23.30 6.14 -3.02
N PHE A 304 -22.19 6.28 -2.31
CA PHE A 304 -22.01 7.28 -1.26
C PHE A 304 -21.45 8.56 -1.88
N ILE A 305 -22.20 9.66 -1.78
CA ILE A 305 -21.88 10.98 -2.33
C ILE A 305 -21.43 11.91 -1.20
N PRO A 306 -20.12 12.21 -1.08
CA PRO A 306 -19.61 13.02 0.01
C PRO A 306 -20.21 14.42 0.05
N GLY A 307 -20.63 14.85 1.25
CA GLY A 307 -21.19 16.18 1.49
C GLY A 307 -22.66 16.32 1.07
N VAL A 308 -23.20 15.37 0.31
CA VAL A 308 -24.64 15.24 0.03
C VAL A 308 -25.24 14.22 0.99
N ASP A 309 -24.63 13.04 1.05
CA ASP A 309 -24.99 12.01 2.01
C ASP A 309 -24.44 12.39 3.39
N ARG A 310 -25.33 12.41 4.37
CA ARG A 310 -24.97 12.58 5.78
C ARG A 310 -24.99 11.21 6.44
N CYS A 311 -23.87 10.84 7.03
CA CYS A 311 -23.82 9.70 7.93
C CYS A 311 -24.84 9.90 9.07
N SER A 312 -25.49 8.82 9.47
CA SER A 312 -26.45 8.86 10.57
C SER A 312 -25.73 9.17 11.90
N PRO A 313 -26.43 9.72 12.90
CA PRO A 313 -25.86 9.86 14.25
C PRO A 313 -25.34 8.53 14.83
N GLU A 314 -25.91 7.39 14.43
CA GLU A 314 -25.42 6.06 14.81
C GLU A 314 -24.02 5.76 14.24
N ALA A 315 -23.77 6.13 12.98
CA ALA A 315 -22.46 5.93 12.36
C ALA A 315 -21.37 6.76 13.07
N PHE A 316 -21.68 7.99 13.50
CA PHE A 316 -20.76 8.80 14.29
C PHE A 316 -20.57 8.25 15.71
N ARG A 317 -21.62 7.73 16.37
CA ARG A 317 -21.48 7.03 17.66
C ARG A 317 -20.57 5.81 17.57
N THR A 318 -20.74 4.99 16.54
CA THR A 318 -19.87 3.83 16.28
C THR A 318 -18.42 4.26 16.05
N LEU A 319 -18.20 5.36 15.31
CA LEU A 319 -16.87 5.94 15.12
C LEU A 319 -16.26 6.42 16.44
N CYS A 320 -17.00 7.15 17.28
CA CYS A 320 -16.54 7.58 18.60
C CYS A 320 -16.14 6.40 19.49
N HIS A 321 -16.97 5.35 19.56
CA HIS A 321 -16.64 4.16 20.35
C HIS A 321 -15.35 3.48 19.86
N SER A 322 -15.16 3.38 18.54
CA SER A 322 -13.92 2.86 17.96
C SER A 322 -12.70 3.76 18.27
N LEU A 323 -12.87 5.07 18.25
CA LEU A 323 -11.83 6.04 18.64
C LEU A 323 -11.47 5.94 20.11
N ASP A 324 -12.45 5.83 21.02
CA ASP A 324 -12.21 5.74 22.46
C ASP A 324 -11.45 4.45 22.82
N ALA A 325 -11.78 3.33 22.17
CA ALA A 325 -11.04 2.08 22.27
C ALA A 325 -9.60 2.22 21.75
N GLY A 326 -9.41 2.86 20.59
CA GLY A 326 -8.10 3.09 20.01
C GLY A 326 -7.22 4.04 20.82
N LEU A 327 -7.79 5.13 21.34
CA LEU A 327 -7.15 6.06 22.26
C LEU A 327 -6.68 5.37 23.53
N SER A 328 -7.53 4.53 24.10
CA SER A 328 -7.17 3.73 25.29
C SER A 328 -5.99 2.79 25.02
N ALA A 329 -5.97 2.14 23.84
CA ALA A 329 -4.86 1.29 23.43
C ALA A 329 -3.56 2.09 23.18
N ALA A 330 -3.65 3.20 22.46
CA ALA A 330 -2.51 4.08 22.16
C ALA A 330 -1.94 4.71 23.44
N ALA A 331 -2.77 5.22 24.34
CA ALA A 331 -2.34 5.81 25.61
C ALA A 331 -1.61 4.79 26.50
N ARG A 332 -2.11 3.55 26.56
CA ARG A 332 -1.45 2.44 27.27
C ARG A 332 -0.08 2.14 26.68
N ALA A 333 0.03 2.05 25.35
CA ALA A 333 1.29 1.82 24.66
C ALA A 333 2.29 2.98 24.85
N ALA A 334 1.80 4.22 24.86
CA ALA A 334 2.58 5.42 25.12
C ALA A 334 2.93 5.63 26.61
N ARG A 335 2.32 4.86 27.52
CA ARG A 335 2.37 5.05 28.99
C ARG A 335 1.98 6.48 29.39
N LYS A 336 0.89 6.98 28.80
CA LYS A 336 0.33 8.31 29.06
C LYS A 336 -1.09 8.19 29.60
N ARG A 337 -1.52 9.20 30.35
CA ARG A 337 -2.94 9.39 30.69
C ARG A 337 -3.62 10.14 29.55
N LEU A 338 -4.86 9.79 29.25
CA LEU A 338 -5.67 10.53 28.29
C LEU A 338 -6.05 11.90 28.88
N PRO A 339 -5.97 12.98 28.09
CA PRO A 339 -6.54 14.26 28.50
C PRO A 339 -8.08 14.15 28.58
N PRO A 340 -8.76 15.05 29.30
CA PRO A 340 -10.21 15.16 29.20
C PRO A 340 -10.59 15.49 27.75
N LEU A 341 -11.54 14.73 27.19
CA LEU A 341 -12.04 14.91 25.83
C LEU A 341 -13.51 15.34 25.88
N PRO A 342 -13.98 16.15 24.91
CA PRO A 342 -15.40 16.47 24.79
C PRO A 342 -16.24 15.19 24.73
N PRO A 343 -17.36 15.10 25.46
CA PRO A 343 -18.23 13.94 25.40
C PRO A 343 -18.81 13.78 23.99
N ALA A 344 -19.05 12.54 23.56
CA ALA A 344 -19.81 12.31 22.34
C ALA A 344 -21.27 12.77 22.56
N PRO A 345 -21.89 13.46 21.60
CA PRO A 345 -23.30 13.84 21.70
C PRO A 345 -24.20 12.61 21.89
N THR A 346 -25.17 12.70 22.80
CA THR A 346 -26.07 11.58 23.15
C THR A 346 -27.49 11.75 22.61
N HIS A 347 -27.87 12.96 22.19
CA HIS A 347 -29.20 13.28 21.68
C HIS A 347 -29.32 13.05 20.17
N ALA A 348 -30.50 12.58 19.74
CA ALA A 348 -30.78 12.31 18.32
C ALA A 348 -30.73 13.55 17.41
N ARG A 349 -30.80 14.76 17.99
CA ARG A 349 -30.76 16.05 17.27
C ARG A 349 -29.39 16.72 17.29
N ALA A 350 -28.34 15.99 17.65
CA ALA A 350 -26.98 16.52 17.63
C ALA A 350 -26.61 17.03 16.24
N THR A 351 -26.12 18.26 16.20
CA THR A 351 -25.68 18.96 15.00
C THR A 351 -24.37 18.37 14.48
N GLY A 352 -24.08 18.59 13.20
CA GLY A 352 -22.79 18.19 12.62
C GLY A 352 -21.59 18.82 13.34
N SER A 353 -21.74 20.05 13.85
CA SER A 353 -20.68 20.75 14.60
C SER A 353 -20.37 20.09 15.93
N GLU A 354 -21.39 19.62 16.66
CA GLU A 354 -21.20 18.90 17.93
C GLU A 354 -20.46 17.56 17.71
N TRP A 355 -20.77 16.86 16.62
CA TRP A 355 -20.02 15.65 16.23
C TRP A 355 -18.59 15.95 15.81
N ASP A 356 -18.38 17.02 15.03
CA ASP A 356 -17.06 17.43 14.58
C ASP A 356 -16.15 17.76 15.78
N GLU A 357 -16.61 18.57 16.74
CA GLU A 357 -15.84 18.91 17.94
C GLU A 357 -15.41 17.66 18.72
N ALA A 358 -16.34 16.74 18.98
CA ALA A 358 -16.05 15.52 19.71
C ALA A 358 -15.07 14.60 18.97
N ILE A 359 -15.22 14.42 17.66
CA ILE A 359 -14.41 13.47 16.88
C ILE A 359 -13.03 14.07 16.54
N VAL A 360 -12.94 15.36 16.21
CA VAL A 360 -11.67 16.03 15.88
C VAL A 360 -10.72 15.98 17.08
N ALA A 361 -11.19 16.32 18.28
CA ALA A 361 -10.38 16.26 19.50
C ALA A 361 -9.80 14.85 19.77
N ARG A 362 -10.58 13.80 19.46
CA ARG A 362 -10.13 12.40 19.55
C ARG A 362 -9.07 12.06 18.50
N LEU A 363 -9.26 12.50 17.26
CA LEU A 363 -8.32 12.24 16.16
C LEU A 363 -6.97 12.94 16.37
N ASP A 364 -6.98 14.18 16.86
CA ASP A 364 -5.75 14.92 17.20
C ASP A 364 -4.99 14.19 18.31
N THR A 365 -5.66 13.88 19.41
CA THR A 365 -5.07 13.14 20.54
C THR A 365 -4.51 11.79 20.09
N LEU A 366 -5.23 11.05 19.24
CA LEU A 366 -4.77 9.76 18.72
C LEU A 366 -3.50 9.92 17.87
N THR A 367 -3.45 10.95 17.02
CA THR A 367 -2.32 11.22 16.13
C THR A 367 -1.08 11.64 16.92
N GLU A 368 -1.25 12.43 17.98
CA GLU A 368 -0.17 12.81 18.89
C GLU A 368 0.42 11.60 19.64
N LEU A 369 -0.44 10.76 20.23
CA LEU A 369 -0.02 9.53 20.91
C LEU A 369 0.70 8.59 19.96
N ASP A 370 0.17 8.42 18.75
CA ASP A 370 0.80 7.62 17.70
C ASP A 370 2.20 8.14 17.33
N ALA A 371 2.32 9.46 17.13
CA ALA A 371 3.61 10.09 16.83
C ALA A 371 4.62 9.92 17.96
N LEU A 372 4.18 9.98 19.23
CA LEU A 372 5.03 9.75 20.40
C LEU A 372 5.58 8.32 20.44
N ILE A 373 4.73 7.32 20.20
CA ILE A 373 5.11 5.89 20.22
C ILE A 373 6.12 5.57 19.12
N ARG A 374 5.96 6.18 17.95
CA ARG A 374 6.86 5.98 16.81
C ARG A 374 8.20 6.70 16.93
N ARG A 375 8.43 7.52 17.96
CA ARG A 375 9.74 8.17 18.16
C ARG A 375 10.79 7.09 18.38
N PRO A 376 11.87 7.07 17.58
CA PRO A 376 12.87 6.03 17.71
C PRO A 376 13.56 6.12 19.07
N SER A 377 13.62 5.01 19.78
CA SER A 377 14.43 4.91 21.01
C SER A 377 15.91 5.15 20.70
N VAL A 378 16.71 5.47 21.73
CA VAL A 378 18.18 5.60 21.59
C VAL A 378 18.77 4.34 20.95
N TRP A 379 18.32 3.16 21.38
CA TRP A 379 18.74 1.87 20.82
C TRP A 379 18.33 1.69 19.36
N THR A 380 17.13 2.11 18.98
CA THR A 380 16.67 2.07 17.59
C THR A 380 17.54 2.96 16.71
N ARG A 381 17.86 4.18 17.18
CA ARG A 381 18.78 5.09 16.48
C ARG A 381 20.17 4.48 16.32
N ALA A 382 20.72 3.89 17.38
CA ALA A 382 22.03 3.24 17.34
C ALA A 382 22.06 2.06 16.35
N ARG A 383 21.05 1.18 16.37
CA ARG A 383 20.92 0.07 15.41
C ARG A 383 20.82 0.54 13.97
N LEU A 384 20.03 1.58 13.71
CA LEU A 384 19.91 2.14 12.36
C LEU A 384 21.21 2.80 11.90
N ALA A 385 21.88 3.55 12.78
CA ALA A 385 23.18 4.14 12.47
C ALA A 385 24.23 3.07 12.14
N HIS A 386 24.27 1.98 12.90
CA HIS A 386 25.17 0.86 12.65
C HIS A 386 24.85 0.17 11.32
N ALA A 387 23.59 -0.13 11.04
CA ALA A 387 23.17 -0.73 9.77
C ALA A 387 23.56 0.14 8.55
N ILE A 388 23.38 1.45 8.65
CA ILE A 388 23.79 2.41 7.61
C ILE A 388 25.32 2.42 7.45
N TRP A 389 26.06 2.35 8.54
CA TRP A 389 27.52 2.39 8.53
C TRP A 389 28.16 1.10 7.99
N ASP A 390 27.66 -0.07 8.39
CA ASP A 390 28.09 -1.36 7.85
C ASP A 390 27.94 -1.41 6.33
N HIS A 391 26.83 -0.86 5.82
CA HIS A 391 26.62 -0.72 4.38
C HIS A 391 27.67 0.16 3.71
N ARG A 392 28.05 1.30 4.31
CA ARG A 392 29.10 2.18 3.76
C ARG A 392 30.47 1.50 3.70
N ARG A 393 30.85 0.70 4.71
CA ARG A 393 32.13 -0.03 4.70
C ARG A 393 32.19 -1.08 3.59
N SER A 394 31.11 -1.83 3.40
CA SER A 394 31.02 -2.86 2.35
C SER A 394 31.14 -2.31 0.91
N SER A 395 31.04 -0.99 0.74
CA SER A 395 31.15 -0.29 -0.55
C SER A 395 32.52 0.35 -0.82
N ARG A 396 33.42 0.41 0.17
CA ARG A 396 34.77 1.02 0.04
C ARG A 396 35.89 -0.01 -0.15
N SER A 397 35.58 -1.30 -0.09
CA SER A 397 36.54 -2.41 -0.28
C SER A 397 36.52 -2.98 -1.70
N ARG A 398 36.07 -2.19 -2.67
CA ARG A 398 36.20 -2.37 -4.12
C ARG A 398 36.76 -1.07 -4.67
#